data_AF-A0A7Y6DP38-F1
#
_entry.id   AF-A0A7Y6DP38-F1
#
_cell.length_a   1.000
_cell.length_b   1.000
_cell.length_c   1.000
_cell.angle_alpha   90.00
_cell.angle_beta   90.00
_cell.angle_gamma   90.00
#
_symmetry.space_group_name_H-M   'P 1'
#
loop_
_entity.id
_entity.type
_entity.pdbx_description
1 polymer ?
#
loop_
_entity_poly.entity_id
_entity_poly.type
_entity_poly.pdbx_seq_one_letter_code
_entity_poly.pdbx_strand_id
1 'polypeptide(L)' 'MSAIRTRARRAEGSPTVLLQGRVAPHARAAVQEAAARSGVSIAYYLEALITQIEDTEGALPTIASPRPQREELPIPAA' A
#
# COMPACT_ATOMS: atom_id res chain seq x y z
N MET A 1 -29.99 -8.41 4.92
CA MET A 1 -29.05 -8.80 5.99
C MET A 1 -27.65 -8.81 5.37
N SER A 2 -26.79 -7.85 5.75
CA SER A 2 -25.44 -7.75 5.18
C SER A 2 -24.56 -8.81 5.83
N ALA A 3 -24.09 -9.79 5.05
CA ALA A 3 -23.15 -10.79 5.52
C ALA A 3 -21.84 -10.08 5.89
N ILE A 4 -21.59 -9.90 7.19
CA ILE A 4 -20.29 -9.47 7.68
C ILE A 4 -19.33 -10.63 7.37
N ARG A 5 -18.69 -10.57 6.21
CA ARG A 5 -17.61 -11.48 5.82
C ARG A 5 -16.49 -11.24 6.84
N THR A 6 -16.39 -12.12 7.84
CA THR A 6 -15.36 -12.05 8.88
C THR A 6 -13.99 -12.08 8.19
N ARG A 7 -13.32 -10.93 8.13
CA ARG A 7 -11.98 -10.84 7.56
C ARG A 7 -11.02 -11.60 8.46
N ALA A 8 -10.11 -12.38 7.87
CA ALA A 8 -9.02 -12.98 8.62
C ALA A 8 -8.26 -11.87 9.38
N ARG A 9 -7.99 -12.12 10.65
CA ARG A 9 -7.29 -11.17 11.54
C ARG A 9 -5.86 -11.67 11.77
N ARG A 10 -4.94 -10.74 12.02
CA ARG A 10 -3.58 -11.05 12.49
C ARG A 10 -3.64 -11.75 13.85
N ALA A 11 -2.56 -12.44 14.21
CA ALA A 11 -2.37 -12.94 15.57
C ALA A 11 -2.46 -11.78 16.58
N GLU A 12 -3.25 -11.98 17.62
CA GLU A 12 -3.52 -10.96 18.63
C GLU A 12 -2.22 -10.61 19.40
N GLY A 13 -1.98 -9.32 19.64
CA GLY A 13 -0.82 -8.83 20.41
C GLY A 13 0.50 -8.66 19.65
N SER A 14 0.54 -8.85 18.32
CA SER A 14 1.76 -8.58 17.54
C SER A 14 2.06 -7.07 17.46
N PRO A 15 3.30 -6.61 17.71
CA PRO A 15 3.69 -5.22 17.51
C PRO A 15 3.45 -4.79 16.05
N THR A 16 2.86 -3.61 15.87
CA THR A 16 2.63 -3.05 14.53
C THR A 16 3.01 -1.58 14.48
N VAL A 17 3.45 -1.13 13.30
CA VAL A 17 3.76 0.28 13.02
C VAL A 17 2.96 0.75 11.81
N LEU A 18 2.76 2.05 11.69
CA LEU A 18 2.06 2.65 10.54
C LEU A 18 3.01 2.77 9.34
N LEU A 19 2.63 2.18 8.22
CA LEU A 19 3.19 2.46 6.90
C LEU A 19 2.25 3.39 6.15
N GLN A 20 2.63 4.66 5.99
CA GLN A 20 1.80 5.70 5.37
C GLN A 20 2.51 6.35 4.20
N GLY A 21 1.78 6.55 3.09
CA GLY A 21 2.27 7.23 1.91
C GLY A 21 1.12 7.74 1.05
N ARG A 22 1.38 8.79 0.27
CA ARG A 22 0.43 9.27 -0.75
C ARG A 22 0.58 8.42 -2.00
N VAL A 23 -0.53 7.96 -2.53
CA VAL A 23 -0.59 7.15 -3.76
C VAL A 23 -1.63 7.74 -4.71
N ALA A 24 -1.49 7.42 -5.99
CA ALA A 24 -2.53 7.76 -6.95
C ALA A 24 -3.85 7.04 -6.62
N PRO A 25 -5.03 7.64 -6.90
CA PRO A 25 -6.33 7.04 -6.58
C PRO A 25 -6.52 5.65 -7.19
N HIS A 26 -6.05 5.43 -8.42
CA HIS A 26 -6.16 4.14 -9.11
C HIS A 26 -5.36 3.03 -8.41
N ALA A 27 -4.16 3.35 -7.92
CA ALA A 27 -3.33 2.39 -7.17
C ALA A 27 -4.00 1.99 -5.86
N ARG A 28 -4.58 2.97 -5.15
CA ARG A 28 -5.39 2.70 -3.94
C ARG A 28 -6.59 1.80 -4.25
N ALA A 29 -7.30 2.06 -5.33
CA ALA A 29 -8.46 1.25 -5.73
C ALA A 29 -8.07 -0.20 -6.05
N ALA A 30 -6.98 -0.40 -6.79
CA ALA A 30 -6.47 -1.73 -7.13
C ALA A 30 -6.14 -2.56 -5.88
N VAL A 31 -5.43 -1.97 -4.90
CA VAL A 31 -5.11 -2.64 -3.64
C VAL A 31 -6.37 -2.95 -2.84
N GLN A 32 -7.32 -2.02 -2.78
CA GLN A 32 -8.58 -2.21 -2.07
C GLN A 32 -9.40 -3.36 -2.66
N GLU A 33 -9.47 -3.46 -3.98
CA GLU A 33 -10.18 -4.54 -4.68
C GLU A 33 -9.50 -5.90 -4.43
N ALA A 34 -8.17 -5.95 -4.55
CA ALA A 34 -7.41 -7.18 -4.32
C ALA A 34 -7.57 -7.68 -2.88
N ALA A 35 -7.47 -6.79 -1.88
CA ALA A 35 -7.71 -7.15 -0.48
C ALA A 35 -9.13 -7.68 -0.25
N ALA A 36 -10.14 -7.09 -0.92
CA ALA A 36 -11.53 -7.54 -0.84
C ALA A 36 -11.74 -8.93 -1.48
N ARG A 37 -11.11 -9.20 -2.64
CA ARG A 37 -11.14 -10.52 -3.28
C ARG A 37 -10.49 -11.57 -2.37
N SER A 38 -9.36 -11.23 -1.74
CA SER A 38 -8.66 -12.09 -0.78
C SER A 38 -9.38 -12.23 0.57
N GLY A 39 -10.41 -11.42 0.86
CA GLY A 39 -11.17 -11.49 2.11
C GLY A 39 -10.38 -10.98 3.34
N VAL A 40 -9.37 -10.14 3.14
CA VAL A 40 -8.48 -9.63 4.20
C VAL A 40 -8.56 -8.11 4.32
N SER A 41 -7.94 -7.54 5.35
CA SER A 41 -7.79 -6.08 5.44
C SER A 41 -6.74 -5.57 4.46
N ILE A 42 -6.81 -4.29 4.06
CA ILE A 42 -5.78 -3.67 3.20
C ILE A 42 -4.40 -3.74 3.86
N ALA A 43 -4.32 -3.50 5.18
CA ALA A 43 -3.07 -3.57 5.92
C ALA A 43 -2.45 -4.98 5.86
N TYR A 44 -3.27 -6.02 6.07
CA TYR A 44 -2.81 -7.41 5.97
C TYR A 44 -2.39 -7.76 4.53
N TYR A 45 -3.18 -7.34 3.53
CA TYR A 45 -2.85 -7.57 2.13
C TYR A 45 -1.51 -6.95 1.74
N LEU A 46 -1.25 -5.70 2.16
CA LEU A 46 0.01 -5.01 1.84
C LEU A 46 1.21 -5.66 2.51
N GLU A 47 1.09 -6.05 3.77
CA GLU A 47 2.14 -6.77 4.48
C GLU A 47 2.43 -8.12 3.81
N ALA A 48 1.39 -8.91 3.52
CA ALA A 48 1.55 -10.19 2.83
C ALA A 48 2.15 -10.03 1.43
N LEU A 49 1.78 -8.98 0.70
CA LEU A 49 2.35 -8.67 -0.61
C LEU A 49 3.84 -8.31 -0.51
N ILE A 50 4.23 -7.50 0.49
CA ILE A 50 5.61 -7.14 0.76
C ILE A 50 6.44 -8.40 1.07
N THR A 51 5.96 -9.23 1.99
CA THR A 51 6.62 -10.49 2.34
C THR A 51 6.72 -11.42 1.14
N GLN A 52 5.68 -11.52 0.31
CA GLN A 52 5.71 -12.33 -0.90
C GLN A 52 6.79 -11.86 -1.89
N ILE A 53 6.97 -10.55 -2.06
CA ILE A 53 8.01 -9.99 -2.93
C ILE A 53 9.40 -10.32 -2.35
N GLU A 54 9.60 -10.11 -1.04
CA GLU A 54 10.87 -10.45 -0.37
C GLU A 54 11.20 -11.94 -0.46
N ASP A 55 10.22 -12.82 -0.26
CA ASP A 55 10.40 -14.27 -0.36
C ASP A 55 10.73 -14.71 -1.80
N THR A 56 10.21 -13.99 -2.79
CA THR A 56 10.41 -14.31 -4.22
C THR A 56 11.73 -13.77 -4.76
N GLU A 57 12.10 -12.54 -4.38
CA GLU A 57 13.26 -11.82 -4.94
C GLU A 57 14.46 -11.80 -3.98
N GLY A 58 14.29 -12.25 -2.74
CA GLY A 58 15.29 -12.18 -1.66
C GLY A 58 15.39 -10.81 -0.98
N ALA A 59 14.76 -9.78 -1.54
CA ALA A 59 14.68 -8.42 -1.01
C ALA A 59 13.56 -7.62 -1.68
N LEU A 60 13.17 -6.48 -1.11
CA LEU A 60 12.30 -5.53 -1.79
C LEU A 60 13.03 -4.83 -2.95
N PRO A 61 12.37 -4.64 -4.11
CA PRO A 61 12.98 -4.02 -5.28
C PRO A 61 13.27 -2.54 -5.02
N THR A 62 14.39 -2.07 -5.58
CA THR A 62 14.72 -0.65 -5.59
C THR A 62 13.98 0.05 -6.72
N ILE A 63 13.30 1.14 -6.40
CA ILE A 63 12.56 1.95 -7.39
C ILE A 63 13.39 3.18 -7.77
N ALA A 64 13.50 3.47 -9.06
CA ALA A 64 14.19 4.66 -9.54
C ALA A 64 13.53 5.94 -8.99
N SER A 65 14.35 6.88 -8.53
CA SER A 65 13.84 8.16 -8.04
C SER A 65 13.03 8.88 -9.12
N PRO A 66 11.86 9.46 -8.78
CA PRO A 66 11.12 10.28 -9.72
C PRO A 66 12.02 11.44 -10.17
N ARG A 67 12.00 11.75 -11.48
CA ARG A 67 12.79 12.87 -12.01
C ARG A 67 12.35 14.15 -11.29
N PRO A 68 13.28 14.95 -10.76
CA PRO A 68 12.93 16.22 -10.13
C PRO A 68 12.24 17.12 -11.16
N GLN A 69 11.12 17.74 -10.77
CA GLN A 69 10.45 18.73 -11.59
C GLN A 69 11.36 19.96 -11.67
N ARG A 70 11.88 20.25 -12.87
CA ARG A 70 12.74 21.42 -13.15
C ARG A 70 11.95 22.65 -13.57
N GLU A 71 10.62 22.58 -13.51
CA GLU A 71 9.76 23.70 -13.89
C GLU A 71 9.73 24.72 -12.77
N GLU A 72 10.22 25.92 -13.06
CA GLU A 72 10.05 27.08 -12.16
C GLU A 72 8.55 27.32 -11.99
N LEU A 73 8.08 27.28 -10.73
CA LEU A 73 6.72 27.68 -10.42
C LEU A 73 6.57 29.17 -10.80
N PRO A 74 5.55 29.56 -11.58
CA PRO A 74 5.29 30.96 -11.87
C PRO A 74 4.79 31.61 -10.59
N ILE A 75 5.73 32.13 -9.79
CA ILE A 75 5.43 32.97 -8.63
C ILE A 75 5.36 34.40 -9.18
N PRO A 76 4.17 35.03 -9.30
CA PRO A 76 4.10 36.44 -9.65
C PRO A 76 4.80 37.26 -8.56
N ALA A 77 5.66 38.20 -8.97
CA ALA A 77 6.25 39.18 -8.05
C ALA A 77 5.12 40.01 -7.42
N ALA A 78 5.18 40.18 -6.10
CA ALA A 78 4.22 40.94 -5.31
C ALA A 78 4.27 42.45 -5.58
#